data_AF-A0A2L1KDR2-F1
#
_entry.id   AF-A0A2L1KDR2-F1
#
_cell.length_a   1.000
_cell.length_b   1.000
_cell.length_c   1.000
_cell.angle_alpha   90.00
_cell.angle_beta   90.00
_cell.angle_gamma   90.00
#
_symmetry.space_group_name_H-M   'P 1'
#
loop_
_entity.id
_entity.type
_entity.pdbx_description
1 polymer ?
#
loop_
_entity_poly.entity_id
_entity_poly.type
_entity_poly.pdbx_seq_one_letter_code
_entity_poly.pdbx_strand_id
1 'polypeptide(L)'
;MRRLTQHTDDPAEQVPLDLSEDQRAAIKATVKKAQQSLAILPFLLEQSTVPGLTRAQARMAMETTEFELATLGRSLGVDTEAGTTIEQRFGELRQANMRIRDLEALLGQQMPAEAIQPALGNLARQLRDWWRLEGLGHTSEIQFGEYSLQVRFSLQSFSARPLIAGAEHLSHAERKALWLADLERRGFVLHDDDGKGVTDCPASRDALRALFAQRFPGTHKIAQFVSREGDHASKLVSVEVYVYDLAQILTLPVPPPKTQDVDA
;
A
#
# COMPACT_ATOMS: atom_id res chain seq x y z
N MET A 1 -24.68 22.09 38.89
CA MET A 1 -25.32 20.77 38.89
C MET A 1 -26.83 20.94 38.77
N ARG A 2 -27.39 20.94 37.56
CA ARG A 2 -28.84 20.93 37.33
C ARG A 2 -29.11 20.55 35.88
N ARG A 3 -29.39 19.27 35.66
CA ARG A 3 -30.19 18.66 34.57
C ARG A 3 -30.09 17.15 34.75
N LEU A 4 -30.70 16.66 35.82
CA LEU A 4 -31.23 15.30 35.86
C LEU A 4 -32.73 15.48 36.04
N THR A 5 -33.47 14.60 35.37
CA THR A 5 -34.94 14.45 35.36
C THR A 5 -35.73 15.54 34.61
N GLN A 6 -35.77 15.43 33.28
CA GLN A 6 -37.07 15.40 32.62
C GLN A 6 -37.43 13.91 32.55
N HIS A 7 -38.30 13.44 33.44
CA HIS A 7 -38.97 12.16 33.22
C HIS A 7 -39.97 12.40 32.10
N THR A 8 -39.76 11.73 30.98
CA THR A 8 -40.78 11.59 29.94
C THR A 8 -41.81 10.61 30.50
N ASP A 9 -42.98 11.12 30.92
CA ASP A 9 -44.10 10.29 31.39
C ASP A 9 -44.85 9.60 30.23
N ASP A 10 -44.17 9.38 29.10
CA ASP A 10 -44.74 8.65 27.98
C ASP A 10 -44.79 7.16 28.35
N PRO A 11 -45.98 6.55 28.46
CA PRO A 11 -46.11 5.13 28.81
C PRO A 11 -45.40 4.21 27.80
N ALA A 12 -45.12 4.65 26.58
CA ALA A 12 -44.33 3.89 25.60
C ALA A 12 -42.83 3.80 25.98
N GLU A 13 -42.28 4.82 26.65
CA GLU A 13 -40.87 4.88 27.08
C GLU A 13 -40.58 4.09 28.37
N GLN A 14 -41.62 3.59 29.04
CA GLN A 14 -41.52 2.82 30.29
C GLN A 14 -41.60 1.31 30.07
N VAL A 15 -41.74 0.84 28.83
CA VAL A 15 -41.80 -0.59 28.49
C VAL A 15 -40.39 -1.20 28.63
N PRO A 16 -40.21 -2.26 29.44
CA PRO A 16 -38.92 -2.94 29.54
C PRO A 16 -38.46 -3.51 28.20
N LEU A 17 -37.19 -3.29 27.86
CA LEU A 17 -36.58 -3.90 26.67
C LEU A 17 -36.49 -5.42 26.84
N ASP A 18 -37.14 -6.16 25.95
CA ASP A 18 -37.05 -7.62 25.88
C ASP A 18 -35.76 -8.03 25.15
N LEU A 19 -34.66 -8.12 25.91
CA LEU A 19 -33.32 -8.43 25.41
C LEU A 19 -32.94 -9.88 25.68
N SER A 20 -32.51 -10.59 24.63
CA SER A 20 -31.92 -11.93 24.74
C SER A 20 -30.58 -11.91 25.50
N GLU A 21 -30.12 -13.08 25.97
CA GLU A 21 -28.82 -13.18 26.64
C GLU A 21 -27.66 -12.70 25.75
N ASP A 22 -27.69 -13.07 24.47
CA ASP A 22 -26.70 -12.63 23.48
C ASP A 22 -26.72 -11.11 23.28
N GLN A 23 -27.90 -10.50 23.19
CA GLN A 23 -28.05 -9.04 23.09
C GLN A 23 -27.52 -8.33 24.35
N ARG A 24 -27.81 -8.86 25.54
CA ARG A 24 -27.29 -8.32 26.81
C ARG A 24 -25.77 -8.41 26.87
N ALA A 25 -25.18 -9.52 26.41
CA ALA A 25 -23.73 -9.69 26.35
C ALA A 25 -23.09 -8.71 25.36
N ALA A 26 -23.67 -8.55 24.17
CA ALA A 26 -23.21 -7.60 23.16
C ALA A 26 -23.27 -6.15 23.68
N ILE A 27 -24.39 -5.73 24.26
CA ILE A 27 -24.55 -4.39 24.84
C ILE A 27 -23.48 -4.12 25.91
N LYS A 28 -23.27 -5.06 26.86
CA LYS A 28 -22.24 -4.92 27.90
C LYS A 28 -20.84 -4.79 27.30
N ALA A 29 -20.53 -5.54 26.25
CA ALA A 29 -19.25 -5.45 25.57
C ALA A 29 -19.06 -4.07 24.89
N THR A 30 -20.07 -3.57 24.20
CA THR A 30 -20.07 -2.23 23.57
C THR A 30 -19.92 -1.12 24.61
N VAL A 31 -20.63 -1.19 25.74
CA VAL A 31 -20.46 -0.24 26.86
C VAL A 31 -19.03 -0.24 27.38
N LYS A 32 -18.45 -1.42 27.58
CA LYS A 32 -17.07 -1.55 28.05
C LYS A 32 -16.07 -0.93 27.08
N LYS A 33 -16.26 -1.09 25.77
CA LYS A 33 -15.42 -0.45 24.74
C LYS A 33 -15.54 1.07 24.75
N ALA A 34 -16.75 1.60 24.86
CA ALA A 34 -16.98 3.05 24.96
C ALA A 34 -16.28 3.63 26.20
N GLN A 35 -16.39 2.94 27.35
CA GLN A 35 -15.72 3.31 28.60
C GLN A 35 -14.19 3.30 28.45
N GLN A 36 -13.63 2.23 27.86
CA GLN A 36 -12.18 2.12 27.64
C GLN A 36 -11.66 3.20 26.70
N SER A 37 -12.42 3.54 25.66
CA SER A 37 -12.05 4.61 24.72
C SER A 37 -12.02 5.98 25.40
N LEU A 38 -13.01 6.28 26.26
CA LEU A 38 -13.00 7.51 27.05
C LEU A 38 -11.91 7.51 28.12
N ALA A 39 -11.61 6.36 28.73
CA ALA A 39 -10.62 6.24 29.80
C ALA A 39 -9.18 6.55 29.35
N ILE A 40 -8.92 6.54 28.04
CA ILE A 40 -7.62 6.96 27.50
C ILE A 40 -7.35 8.45 27.72
N LEU A 41 -8.40 9.28 27.81
CA LEU A 41 -8.28 10.73 28.01
C LEU A 41 -7.71 11.08 29.38
N PRO A 42 -8.32 10.67 30.52
CA PRO A 42 -7.74 10.94 31.84
C PRO A 42 -6.36 10.29 31.99
N PHE A 43 -6.16 9.07 31.46
CA PHE A 43 -4.87 8.40 31.49
C PHE A 43 -3.75 9.24 30.83
N LEU A 44 -4.00 9.80 29.64
CA LEU A 44 -3.03 10.65 28.93
C LEU A 44 -2.87 12.04 29.56
N LEU A 45 -3.85 12.51 30.32
CA LEU A 45 -3.75 13.78 31.06
C LEU A 45 -2.94 13.63 32.36
N GLU A 46 -2.94 12.43 32.96
CA GLU A 46 -2.20 12.12 34.20
C GLU A 46 -0.73 11.73 33.94
N GLN A 47 -0.38 11.35 32.71
CA GLN A 47 0.99 10.97 32.36
C GLN A 47 1.93 12.19 32.30
N SER A 48 2.85 12.27 33.26
CA SER A 48 3.78 13.39 33.45
C SER A 48 5.00 13.38 32.51
N THR A 49 5.17 12.33 31.70
CA THR A 49 6.43 12.02 30.98
C THR A 49 6.33 12.09 29.45
N VAL A 50 5.15 12.37 28.90
CA VAL A 50 4.87 12.50 27.46
C VAL A 50 4.30 13.90 27.22
N PRO A 51 4.47 14.53 26.05
CA PRO A 51 3.69 15.74 25.74
C PRO A 51 2.23 15.35 25.94
N GLY A 52 1.52 16.05 26.83
CA GLY A 52 0.17 15.67 27.24
C GLY A 52 -0.81 15.51 26.07
N LEU A 53 -2.05 15.11 26.39
CA LEU A 53 -3.11 14.81 25.41
C LEU A 53 -3.07 15.68 24.14
N THR A 54 -2.69 15.07 23.01
CA THR A 54 -2.69 15.75 21.72
C THR A 54 -4.10 15.86 21.15
N ARG A 55 -4.32 16.82 20.24
CA ARG A 55 -5.61 16.98 19.57
C ARG A 55 -6.02 15.75 18.75
N ALA A 56 -5.06 15.04 18.16
CA ALA A 56 -5.33 13.82 17.40
C ALA A 56 -5.80 12.68 18.31
N GLN A 57 -5.16 12.49 19.47
CA GLN A 57 -5.58 11.50 20.47
C GLN A 57 -6.95 11.82 21.07
N ALA A 58 -7.20 13.10 21.38
CA ALA A 58 -8.50 13.54 21.87
C ALA A 58 -9.61 13.28 20.84
N ARG A 59 -9.36 13.64 19.58
CA ARG A 59 -10.28 13.38 18.47
C ARG A 59 -10.59 11.89 18.33
N MET A 60 -9.56 11.05 18.29
CA MET A 60 -9.71 9.60 18.13
C MET A 60 -10.57 8.98 19.24
N ALA A 61 -10.33 9.35 20.50
CA ALA A 61 -11.12 8.87 21.63
C ALA A 61 -12.60 9.30 21.50
N MET A 62 -12.85 10.56 21.15
CA MET A 62 -14.22 11.09 21.00
C MET A 62 -14.95 10.42 19.83
N GLU A 63 -14.33 10.32 18.66
CA GLU A 63 -14.93 9.70 17.47
C GLU A 63 -15.23 8.21 17.70
N THR A 64 -14.34 7.49 18.38
CA THR A 64 -14.57 6.08 18.74
C THR A 64 -15.73 5.94 19.71
N THR A 65 -15.80 6.80 20.74
CA THR A 65 -16.91 6.79 21.68
C THR A 65 -18.24 7.14 21.01
N GLU A 66 -18.28 8.14 20.14
CA GLU A 66 -19.49 8.47 19.36
C GLU A 66 -19.99 7.28 18.53
N PHE A 67 -19.07 6.54 17.90
CA PHE A 67 -19.42 5.34 17.15
C PHE A 67 -19.98 4.20 18.02
N GLU A 68 -19.35 3.94 19.17
CA GLU A 68 -19.83 2.91 20.11
C GLU A 68 -21.18 3.31 20.73
N LEU A 69 -21.40 4.60 21.03
CA LEU A 69 -22.69 5.12 21.51
C LEU A 69 -23.79 5.00 20.46
N ALA A 70 -23.50 5.30 19.20
CA ALA A 70 -24.44 5.09 18.10
C ALA A 70 -24.81 3.61 17.94
N THR A 71 -23.83 2.72 18.09
CA THR A 71 -24.06 1.27 18.05
C THR A 71 -24.91 0.80 19.21
N LEU A 72 -24.66 1.33 20.41
CA LEU A 72 -25.48 1.11 21.60
C LEU A 72 -26.92 1.58 21.41
N GLY A 73 -27.12 2.77 20.84
CA GLY A 73 -28.43 3.31 20.51
C GLY A 73 -29.23 2.35 19.64
N ARG A 74 -28.63 1.88 18.53
CA ARG A 74 -29.26 0.86 17.65
C ARG A 74 -29.61 -0.43 18.37
N SER A 75 -28.71 -0.97 19.20
CA SER A 75 -28.97 -2.21 19.94
C SER A 75 -30.07 -2.07 21.00
N LEU A 76 -30.28 -0.85 21.50
CA LEU A 76 -31.34 -0.54 22.48
C LEU A 76 -32.62 -0.03 21.81
N GLY A 77 -32.65 0.16 20.49
CA GLY A 77 -33.77 0.79 19.78
C GLY A 77 -33.94 2.28 20.13
N VAL A 78 -32.87 2.94 20.59
CA VAL A 78 -32.86 4.36 20.95
C VAL A 78 -32.17 5.16 19.86
N ASP A 79 -32.96 5.97 19.16
CA ASP A 79 -32.43 6.90 18.17
C ASP A 79 -31.65 8.02 18.85
N THR A 80 -30.39 8.18 18.45
CA THR A 80 -29.52 9.26 18.94
C THR A 80 -29.16 10.19 17.79
N GLU A 81 -29.02 11.48 18.07
CA GLU A 81 -28.55 12.47 17.09
C GLU A 81 -27.16 12.12 16.53
N ALA A 82 -26.29 11.57 17.39
CA ALA A 82 -25.00 11.04 16.97
C ALA A 82 -25.16 9.84 16.01
N GLY A 83 -26.07 8.92 16.29
CA GLY A 83 -26.37 7.77 15.42
C GLY A 83 -26.86 8.18 14.03
N THR A 84 -27.83 9.09 13.97
CA THR A 84 -28.37 9.62 12.70
C THR A 84 -27.31 10.35 11.88
N THR A 85 -26.50 11.20 12.51
CA THR A 85 -25.40 11.93 11.85
C THR A 85 -24.34 10.97 11.28
N ILE A 86 -23.98 9.93 12.04
CA ILE A 86 -23.02 8.92 11.61
C ILE A 86 -23.57 8.12 10.42
N GLU A 87 -24.83 7.71 10.47
CA GLU A 87 -25.49 6.98 9.38
C GLU A 87 -25.59 7.82 8.11
N GLN A 88 -25.92 9.11 8.24
CA GLN A 88 -25.92 10.04 7.12
C GLN A 88 -24.52 10.16 6.49
N ARG A 89 -23.47 10.37 7.30
CA ARG A 89 -22.09 10.44 6.80
C ARG A 89 -21.67 9.17 6.07
N PHE A 90 -21.98 7.99 6.62
CA PHE A 90 -21.69 6.72 5.92
C PHE A 90 -22.54 6.52 4.67
N GLY A 91 -23.78 7.03 4.65
CA GLY A 91 -24.62 7.09 3.46
C GLY A 91 -23.98 7.93 2.36
N GLU A 92 -23.56 9.14 2.68
CA GLU A 92 -22.87 10.07 1.78
C GLU A 92 -21.56 9.47 1.25
N LEU A 93 -20.74 8.84 2.11
CA LEU A 93 -19.52 8.15 1.68
C LEU A 93 -19.81 6.99 0.72
N ARG A 94 -20.85 6.20 0.96
CA ARG A 94 -21.25 5.12 0.04
C ARG A 94 -21.69 5.68 -1.30
N GLN A 95 -22.50 6.74 -1.31
CA GLN A 95 -22.93 7.41 -2.54
C GLN A 95 -21.75 8.00 -3.30
N ALA A 96 -20.81 8.66 -2.61
CA ALA A 96 -19.60 9.19 -3.21
C ALA A 96 -18.74 8.08 -3.85
N ASN A 97 -18.55 6.96 -3.16
CA ASN A 97 -17.81 5.81 -3.70
C ASN A 97 -18.50 5.17 -4.90
N MET A 98 -19.83 5.05 -4.89
CA MET A 98 -20.59 4.59 -6.06
C MET A 98 -20.40 5.56 -7.23
N ARG A 99 -20.48 6.86 -6.98
CA ARG A 99 -20.30 7.88 -8.01
C ARG A 99 -18.90 7.85 -8.62
N ILE A 100 -17.86 7.62 -7.81
CA ILE A 100 -16.49 7.44 -8.29
C ILE A 100 -16.41 6.26 -9.26
N ARG A 101 -16.97 5.10 -8.87
CA ARG A 101 -16.99 3.91 -9.73
C ARG A 101 -17.73 4.15 -11.06
N ASP A 102 -18.86 4.84 -11.01
CA ASP A 102 -19.61 5.20 -12.22
C ASP A 102 -18.80 6.12 -13.14
N LEU A 103 -18.10 7.10 -12.57
CA LEU A 103 -17.23 8.01 -13.32
C LEU A 103 -16.02 7.28 -13.92
N GLU A 104 -15.40 6.37 -13.18
CA GLU A 104 -14.32 5.50 -13.67
C GLU A 104 -14.79 4.64 -14.84
N ALA A 105 -16.00 4.06 -14.75
CA ALA A 105 -16.59 3.27 -15.83
C ALA A 105 -16.85 4.13 -17.09
N LEU A 106 -17.38 5.35 -16.92
CA LEU A 106 -17.60 6.28 -18.03
C LEU A 106 -16.28 6.70 -18.69
N LEU A 107 -15.23 6.96 -17.92
CA LEU A 107 -13.90 7.26 -18.47
C LEU A 107 -13.34 6.08 -19.25
N GLY A 108 -13.51 4.86 -18.74
CA GLY A 108 -13.12 3.63 -19.45
C GLY A 108 -13.86 3.46 -20.78
N GLN A 109 -15.16 3.76 -20.83
CA GLN A 109 -15.96 3.70 -22.05
C GLN A 109 -15.58 4.78 -23.09
N GLN A 110 -15.10 5.93 -22.64
CA GLN A 110 -14.72 7.05 -23.50
C GLN A 110 -13.30 6.94 -24.05
N MET A 111 -12.45 6.07 -23.50
CA MET A 111 -11.12 5.86 -24.06
C MET A 111 -11.20 5.07 -25.37
N PRO A 112 -10.75 5.64 -26.51
CA PRO A 112 -10.68 4.90 -27.76
C PRO A 112 -9.68 3.75 -27.63
N ALA A 113 -10.04 2.56 -28.15
CA ALA A 113 -9.22 1.36 -28.04
C ALA A 113 -7.82 1.55 -28.65
N GLU A 114 -7.71 2.40 -29.66
CA GLU A 114 -6.47 2.78 -30.34
C GLU A 114 -5.50 3.53 -29.43
N ALA A 115 -5.98 4.22 -28.38
CA ALA A 115 -5.14 4.91 -27.40
C ALA A 115 -4.64 3.97 -26.28
N ILE A 116 -5.31 2.83 -26.06
CA ILE A 116 -4.96 1.89 -24.99
C ILE A 116 -3.63 1.19 -25.29
N GLN A 117 -3.45 0.64 -26.49
CA GLN A 117 -2.23 -0.10 -26.85
C GLN A 117 -0.95 0.74 -26.68
N PRO A 118 -0.86 1.99 -27.18
CA PRO A 118 0.28 2.87 -26.94
C PRO A 118 0.51 3.17 -25.45
N ALA A 119 -0.55 3.37 -24.68
CA ALA A 119 -0.45 3.64 -23.24
C ALA A 119 0.14 2.46 -22.47
N LEU A 120 -0.36 1.24 -22.71
CA LEU A 120 0.21 0.00 -22.15
C LEU A 120 1.66 -0.19 -22.60
N GLY A 121 1.97 0.10 -23.86
CA GLY A 121 3.32 0.06 -24.40
C GLY A 121 4.28 1.02 -23.69
N ASN A 122 3.81 2.22 -23.34
CA ASN A 122 4.58 3.19 -22.58
C ASN A 122 4.86 2.72 -21.15
N LEU A 123 3.85 2.20 -20.45
CA LEU A 123 4.01 1.63 -19.10
C LEU A 123 5.02 0.48 -19.10
N ALA A 124 4.91 -0.44 -20.06
CA ALA A 124 5.83 -1.55 -20.20
C ALA A 124 7.27 -1.11 -20.51
N ARG A 125 7.44 -0.02 -21.27
CA ARG A 125 8.75 0.57 -21.56
C ARG A 125 9.35 1.21 -20.32
N GLN A 126 8.58 2.01 -19.60
CA GLN A 126 8.99 2.65 -18.35
C GLN A 126 9.50 1.63 -17.32
N LEU A 127 8.77 0.53 -17.13
CA LEU A 127 9.19 -0.57 -16.25
C LEU A 127 10.50 -1.23 -16.69
N ARG A 128 10.63 -1.52 -17.98
CA ARG A 128 11.86 -2.11 -18.55
C ARG A 128 13.06 -1.23 -18.32
N ASP A 129 12.91 0.06 -18.59
CA ASP A 129 14.00 1.02 -18.52
C ASP A 129 14.38 1.31 -17.06
N TRP A 130 13.41 1.38 -16.15
CA TRP A 130 13.66 1.40 -14.72
C TRP A 130 14.42 0.16 -14.24
N TRP A 131 13.98 -1.04 -14.62
CA TRP A 131 14.65 -2.27 -14.20
C TRP A 131 16.05 -2.43 -14.81
N ARG A 132 16.32 -1.80 -15.95
CA ARG A 132 17.68 -1.71 -16.53
C ARG A 132 18.58 -0.73 -15.79
N LEU A 133 18.00 0.33 -15.23
CA LEU A 133 18.71 1.38 -14.50
C LEU A 133 19.03 0.93 -13.07
N GLU A 134 18.02 0.53 -12.32
CA GLU A 134 18.15 0.22 -10.89
C GLU A 134 18.10 -1.28 -10.60
N GLY A 135 17.54 -2.07 -11.49
CA GLY A 135 17.42 -3.52 -11.31
C GLY A 135 18.66 -4.28 -11.78
N LEU A 136 18.42 -5.55 -12.14
CA LEU A 136 19.49 -6.50 -12.47
C LEU A 136 19.49 -7.00 -13.91
N GLY A 137 18.81 -6.29 -14.80
CA GLY A 137 18.86 -6.57 -16.23
C GLY A 137 17.57 -6.23 -16.96
N HIS A 138 16.77 -7.25 -17.27
CA HIS A 138 15.57 -7.11 -18.10
C HIS A 138 14.32 -7.60 -17.37
N THR A 139 13.15 -7.13 -17.78
CA THR A 139 11.87 -7.76 -17.42
C THR A 139 11.63 -8.92 -18.37
N SER A 140 11.44 -10.13 -17.85
CA SER A 140 11.22 -11.32 -18.67
C SER A 140 9.79 -11.39 -19.22
N GLU A 141 8.81 -10.88 -18.47
CA GLU A 141 7.40 -10.98 -18.82
C GLU A 141 6.58 -9.86 -18.18
N ILE A 142 5.59 -9.32 -18.89
CA ILE A 142 4.66 -8.30 -18.42
C ILE A 142 3.25 -8.71 -18.88
N GLN A 143 2.34 -8.93 -17.93
CA GLN A 143 0.94 -9.31 -18.18
C GLN A 143 0.01 -8.28 -17.55
N PHE A 144 -0.83 -7.64 -18.38
CA PHE A 144 -1.86 -6.72 -17.93
C PHE A 144 -3.13 -7.50 -17.58
N GLY A 145 -3.49 -7.52 -16.30
CA GLY A 145 -4.75 -8.05 -15.80
C GLY A 145 -5.79 -6.95 -15.58
N GLU A 146 -6.99 -7.35 -15.14
CA GLU A 146 -8.14 -6.45 -14.97
C GLU A 146 -7.88 -5.30 -13.97
N TYR A 147 -7.18 -5.60 -12.86
CA TYR A 147 -6.88 -4.63 -11.80
C TYR A 147 -5.41 -4.61 -11.37
N SER A 148 -4.54 -5.29 -12.11
CA SER A 148 -3.14 -5.39 -11.73
C SER A 148 -2.25 -5.66 -12.93
N LEU A 149 -0.99 -5.33 -12.78
CA LEU A 149 0.07 -5.69 -13.69
C LEU A 149 0.97 -6.72 -13.03
N GLN A 150 1.07 -7.92 -13.62
CA GLN A 150 2.03 -8.92 -13.20
C GLN A 150 3.31 -8.77 -14.01
N VAL A 151 4.45 -8.68 -13.32
CA VAL A 151 5.76 -8.54 -13.94
C VAL A 151 6.72 -9.57 -13.37
N ARG A 152 7.42 -10.28 -14.26
CA ARG A 152 8.56 -11.13 -13.89
C ARG A 152 9.85 -10.36 -14.17
N PHE A 153 10.53 -9.95 -13.10
CA PHE A 153 11.80 -9.24 -13.17
C PHE A 153 12.96 -10.23 -13.16
N SER A 154 13.80 -10.20 -14.19
CA SER A 154 14.98 -11.07 -14.28
C SER A 154 16.10 -10.56 -13.38
N LEU A 155 16.76 -11.49 -12.70
CA LEU A 155 17.95 -11.29 -11.87
C LEU A 155 19.19 -11.93 -12.53
N GLN A 156 19.06 -12.47 -13.73
CA GLN A 156 20.17 -13.10 -14.45
C GLN A 156 21.11 -12.03 -15.02
N SER A 157 22.26 -11.87 -14.38
CA SER A 157 23.27 -10.82 -14.68
C SER A 157 24.08 -11.05 -15.97
N PHE A 158 23.84 -12.13 -16.72
CA PHE A 158 24.73 -12.56 -17.82
C PHE A 158 24.75 -11.63 -19.05
N SER A 159 23.78 -10.72 -19.19
CA SER A 159 23.70 -9.77 -20.31
C SER A 159 23.43 -8.33 -19.87
N ALA A 160 23.50 -8.05 -18.57
CA ALA A 160 23.27 -6.71 -18.05
C ALA A 160 24.36 -5.77 -18.58
N ARG A 161 23.97 -4.81 -19.42
CA ARG A 161 24.76 -3.61 -19.73
C ARG A 161 24.27 -2.53 -18.77
N PRO A 162 24.80 -2.47 -17.54
CA PRO A 162 24.27 -1.58 -16.53
C PRO A 162 24.36 -0.14 -17.03
N LEU A 163 23.22 0.54 -16.96
CA LEU A 163 23.15 1.95 -17.26
C LEU A 163 23.46 2.68 -15.96
N ILE A 164 24.63 3.30 -15.89
CA ILE A 164 24.98 4.20 -14.78
C ILE A 164 24.89 5.62 -15.33
N ALA A 165 24.03 6.44 -14.73
CA ALA A 165 23.87 7.83 -15.14
C ALA A 165 25.22 8.58 -15.01
N GLY A 166 25.62 9.31 -16.06
CA GLY A 166 26.87 10.08 -16.08
C GLY A 166 28.14 9.28 -16.35
N ALA A 167 28.04 7.96 -16.57
CA ALA A 167 29.19 7.07 -16.81
C ALA A 167 29.45 6.77 -18.30
N GLU A 168 29.00 7.64 -19.21
CA GLU A 168 29.06 7.44 -20.66
C GLU A 168 30.49 7.32 -21.19
N HIS A 169 31.43 7.98 -20.52
CA HIS A 169 32.86 7.98 -20.81
C HIS A 169 33.61 6.75 -20.27
N LEU A 170 32.97 5.95 -19.40
CA LEU A 170 33.59 4.79 -18.78
C LEU A 170 33.54 3.56 -19.69
N SER A 171 34.61 2.77 -19.65
CA SER A 171 34.65 1.47 -20.30
C SER A 171 33.55 0.55 -19.77
N HIS A 172 33.21 -0.49 -20.54
CA HIS A 172 32.22 -1.48 -20.11
C HIS A 172 32.64 -2.17 -18.79
N ALA A 173 33.94 -2.43 -18.61
CA ALA A 173 34.47 -3.08 -17.41
C ALA A 173 34.31 -2.20 -16.16
N GLU A 174 34.63 -0.90 -16.27
CA GLU A 174 34.48 0.05 -15.17
C GLU A 174 33.01 0.25 -14.78
N ARG A 175 32.11 0.38 -15.77
CA ARG A 175 30.66 0.46 -15.50
C ARG A 175 30.14 -0.80 -14.80
N LYS A 176 30.60 -1.97 -15.24
CA LYS A 176 30.22 -3.22 -14.59
C LYS A 176 30.71 -3.27 -13.14
N ALA A 177 31.95 -2.87 -12.87
CA ALA A 177 32.51 -2.86 -11.52
C ALA A 177 31.74 -1.91 -10.58
N LEU A 178 31.44 -0.68 -11.04
CA LEU A 178 30.65 0.29 -10.27
C LEU A 178 29.23 -0.22 -9.98
N TRP A 179 28.61 -0.87 -10.96
CA TRP A 179 27.27 -1.44 -10.79
C TRP A 179 27.24 -2.59 -9.79
N LEU A 180 28.23 -3.49 -9.82
CA LEU A 180 28.36 -4.57 -8.83
C LEU A 180 28.55 -4.00 -7.42
N ALA A 181 29.45 -3.02 -7.26
CA ALA A 181 29.67 -2.36 -5.97
C ALA A 181 28.40 -1.66 -5.45
N ASP A 182 27.61 -1.05 -6.34
CA ASP A 182 26.35 -0.42 -5.97
C ASP A 182 25.26 -1.44 -5.57
N LEU A 183 25.24 -2.64 -6.18
CA LEU A 183 24.37 -3.73 -5.75
C LEU A 183 24.74 -4.20 -4.34
N GLU A 184 26.02 -4.44 -4.07
CA GLU A 184 26.50 -4.84 -2.74
C GLU A 184 26.18 -3.77 -1.69
N ARG A 185 26.38 -2.48 -2.02
CA ARG A 185 26.02 -1.34 -1.17
C ARG A 185 24.52 -1.31 -0.85
N ARG A 186 23.67 -1.75 -1.78
CA ARG A 186 22.22 -1.87 -1.59
C ARG A 186 21.79 -3.15 -0.84
N GLY A 187 22.75 -3.97 -0.41
CA GLY A 187 22.51 -5.16 0.41
C GLY A 187 22.33 -6.46 -0.37
N PHE A 188 22.58 -6.46 -1.68
CA PHE A 188 22.57 -7.70 -2.45
C PHE A 188 23.82 -8.53 -2.18
N VAL A 189 23.65 -9.84 -1.99
CA VAL A 189 24.77 -10.78 -1.88
C VAL A 189 25.03 -11.36 -3.26
N LEU A 190 26.17 -11.01 -3.84
CA LEU A 190 26.62 -11.50 -5.14
C LEU A 190 27.34 -12.84 -4.99
N HIS A 191 27.47 -13.58 -6.09
CA HIS A 191 28.14 -14.89 -6.09
C HIS A 191 29.61 -14.78 -6.51
N ASP A 192 30.50 -15.38 -5.72
CA ASP A 192 31.96 -15.17 -5.77
C ASP A 192 32.65 -15.70 -7.03
N ASP A 193 32.19 -16.80 -7.61
CA ASP A 193 32.98 -17.48 -8.66
C ASP A 193 32.98 -16.78 -10.04
N ASP A 194 32.22 -15.68 -10.21
CA ASP A 194 32.17 -14.96 -11.50
C ASP A 194 31.41 -13.61 -11.47
N GLY A 195 30.79 -13.21 -10.34
CA GLY A 195 29.87 -12.07 -10.29
C GLY A 195 28.62 -12.25 -11.15
N LYS A 196 28.29 -13.50 -11.51
CA LYS A 196 27.23 -13.88 -12.46
C LYS A 196 25.94 -14.30 -11.75
N GLY A 197 25.46 -13.46 -10.84
CA GLY A 197 24.13 -13.62 -10.25
C GLY A 197 24.06 -13.22 -8.78
N VAL A 198 22.82 -13.12 -8.30
CA VAL A 198 22.49 -12.83 -6.90
C VAL A 198 22.25 -14.15 -6.17
N THR A 199 22.90 -14.32 -5.03
CA THR A 199 22.71 -15.46 -4.13
C THR A 199 21.31 -15.39 -3.51
N ASP A 200 20.60 -16.51 -3.51
CA ASP A 200 19.31 -16.62 -2.83
C ASP A 200 19.49 -16.76 -1.32
N CYS A 201 19.45 -15.61 -0.63
CA CYS A 201 19.53 -15.53 0.82
C CYS A 201 18.58 -14.45 1.35
N PRO A 202 18.31 -14.42 2.68
CA PRO A 202 17.44 -13.41 3.29
C PRO A 202 17.87 -11.98 2.94
N ALA A 203 19.16 -11.66 2.99
CA ALA A 203 19.67 -10.33 2.68
C ALA A 203 19.30 -9.87 1.25
N SER A 204 19.53 -10.72 0.24
CA SER A 204 19.17 -10.40 -1.16
C SER A 204 17.66 -10.27 -1.36
N ARG A 205 16.85 -11.09 -0.69
CA ARG A 205 15.38 -10.98 -0.75
C ARG A 205 14.88 -9.70 -0.08
N ASP A 206 15.48 -9.32 1.05
CA ASP A 206 15.14 -8.10 1.78
C ASP A 206 15.55 -6.85 1.00
N ALA A 207 16.70 -6.87 0.32
CA ALA A 207 17.10 -5.81 -0.61
C ALA A 207 16.08 -5.62 -1.75
N LEU A 208 15.57 -6.71 -2.33
CA LEU A 208 14.49 -6.64 -3.32
C LEU A 208 13.19 -6.07 -2.74
N ARG A 209 12.78 -6.54 -1.55
CA ARG A 209 11.60 -6.02 -0.86
C ARG A 209 11.72 -4.52 -0.61
N ALA A 210 12.87 -4.06 -0.14
CA ALA A 210 13.13 -2.65 0.10
C ALA A 210 13.05 -1.83 -1.19
N LEU A 211 13.65 -2.32 -2.29
CA LEU A 211 13.59 -1.66 -3.59
C LEU A 211 12.15 -1.49 -4.09
N PHE A 212 11.35 -2.56 -4.05
CA PHE A 212 9.94 -2.48 -4.47
C PHE A 212 9.10 -1.63 -3.51
N ALA A 213 9.34 -1.67 -2.20
CA ALA A 213 8.64 -0.82 -1.24
C ALA A 213 8.96 0.67 -1.44
N GLN A 214 10.20 0.99 -1.82
CA GLN A 214 10.60 2.37 -2.14
C GLN A 214 9.93 2.88 -3.42
N ARG A 215 9.82 2.03 -4.46
CA ARG A 215 9.31 2.43 -5.78
C ARG A 215 7.80 2.29 -5.93
N PHE A 216 7.19 1.40 -5.17
CA PHE A 216 5.75 1.13 -5.19
C PHE A 216 5.17 1.10 -3.77
N PRO A 217 5.13 2.23 -3.05
CA PRO A 217 4.70 2.25 -1.66
C PRO A 217 3.24 1.80 -1.52
N GLY A 218 3.03 0.66 -0.86
CA GLY A 218 1.69 0.12 -0.54
C GLY A 218 0.92 -0.47 -1.73
N THR A 219 1.48 -0.47 -2.94
CA THR A 219 0.77 -0.81 -4.19
C THR A 219 1.43 -1.96 -4.96
N HIS A 220 2.37 -2.67 -4.33
CA HIS A 220 2.98 -3.88 -4.89
C HIS A 220 2.79 -5.09 -3.98
N LYS A 221 2.83 -6.28 -4.59
CA LYS A 221 2.91 -7.56 -3.88
C LYS A 221 3.90 -8.46 -4.58
N ILE A 222 4.96 -8.84 -3.87
CA ILE A 222 5.85 -9.90 -4.35
C ILE A 222 5.13 -11.24 -4.20
N ALA A 223 4.86 -11.89 -5.33
CA ALA A 223 4.18 -13.18 -5.38
C ALA A 223 5.14 -14.33 -5.12
N GLN A 224 6.31 -14.28 -5.75
CA GLN A 224 7.26 -15.38 -5.72
C GLN A 224 8.69 -14.91 -5.99
N PHE A 225 9.65 -15.52 -5.27
CA PHE A 225 11.05 -15.53 -5.67
C PHE A 225 11.33 -16.84 -6.39
N VAL A 226 11.94 -16.77 -7.56
CA VAL A 226 12.29 -17.93 -8.37
C VAL A 226 13.79 -18.11 -8.31
N SER A 227 14.21 -19.27 -7.81
CA SER A 227 15.61 -19.62 -7.62
C SER A 227 15.99 -20.83 -8.46
N ARG A 228 17.28 -20.95 -8.75
CA ARG A 228 17.88 -22.11 -9.41
C ARG A 228 19.04 -22.60 -8.56
N GLU A 229 19.03 -23.88 -8.25
CA GLU A 229 20.16 -24.54 -7.59
C GLU A 229 21.40 -24.49 -8.49
N GLY A 230 22.53 -24.10 -7.89
CA GLY A 230 23.85 -24.18 -8.49
C GLY A 230 24.78 -25.04 -7.63
N ASP A 231 25.98 -25.30 -8.13
CA ASP A 231 26.91 -26.26 -7.53
C ASP A 231 27.34 -25.90 -6.08
N HIS A 232 27.30 -24.61 -5.73
CA HIS A 232 27.77 -24.10 -4.43
C HIS A 232 26.70 -23.31 -3.65
N ALA A 233 25.67 -22.80 -4.32
CA ALA A 233 24.58 -22.06 -3.70
C ALA A 233 23.37 -21.94 -4.64
N SER A 234 22.18 -21.75 -4.05
CA SER A 234 20.97 -21.39 -4.78
C SER A 234 21.06 -19.93 -5.25
N LYS A 235 20.64 -19.67 -6.50
CA LYS A 235 20.74 -18.35 -7.16
C LYS A 235 19.36 -17.81 -7.44
N LEU A 236 19.12 -16.54 -7.13
CA LEU A 236 17.90 -15.86 -7.52
C LEU A 236 17.92 -15.59 -9.03
N VAL A 237 16.90 -16.10 -9.73
CA VAL A 237 16.76 -16.01 -11.18
C VAL A 237 15.74 -14.95 -11.57
N SER A 238 14.62 -14.89 -10.87
CA SER A 238 13.64 -13.83 -11.09
C SER A 238 12.77 -13.59 -9.84
N VAL A 239 12.07 -12.47 -9.85
CA VAL A 239 11.05 -12.14 -8.87
C VAL A 239 9.76 -11.76 -9.58
N GLU A 240 8.65 -12.35 -9.15
CA GLU A 240 7.33 -12.08 -9.69
C GLU A 240 6.59 -11.11 -8.77
N VAL A 241 6.09 -10.02 -9.34
CA VAL A 241 5.49 -8.92 -8.61
C VAL A 241 4.20 -8.48 -9.28
N TYR A 242 3.16 -8.28 -8.48
CA TYR A 242 1.95 -7.57 -8.87
C TYR A 242 2.07 -6.10 -8.52
N VAL A 243 1.71 -5.22 -9.44
CA VAL A 243 1.58 -3.78 -9.24
C VAL A 243 0.12 -3.40 -9.44
N TYR A 244 -0.47 -2.73 -8.45
CA TYR A 244 -1.89 -2.35 -8.43
C TYR A 244 -2.14 -0.89 -8.83
N ASP A 245 -1.12 -0.04 -8.76
CA ASP A 245 -1.19 1.36 -9.16
C ASP A 245 -0.26 1.62 -10.36
N LEU A 246 -0.87 1.72 -11.55
CA LEU A 246 -0.13 1.95 -12.78
C LEU A 246 0.43 3.38 -12.87
N ALA A 247 -0.12 4.35 -12.13
CA ALA A 247 0.38 5.72 -12.16
C ALA A 247 1.80 5.80 -11.56
N GLN A 248 2.09 4.98 -10.55
CA GLN A 248 3.42 4.92 -9.95
C GLN A 248 4.50 4.44 -10.92
N ILE A 249 4.14 3.60 -11.90
CA ILE A 249 5.06 3.18 -12.96
C ILE A 249 5.61 4.40 -13.72
N LEU A 250 4.76 5.39 -14.02
CA LEU A 250 5.16 6.59 -14.76
C LEU A 250 6.12 7.49 -13.99
N THR A 251 6.24 7.31 -12.68
CA THR A 251 7.15 8.08 -11.82
C THR A 251 8.52 7.41 -11.65
N LEU A 252 8.68 6.18 -12.17
CA LEU A 252 9.93 5.44 -12.03
C LEU A 252 11.08 6.17 -12.74
N PRO A 253 12.29 6.18 -12.18
CA PRO A 253 13.44 6.74 -12.85
C PRO A 253 13.78 5.89 -14.08
N VAL A 254 14.01 6.55 -15.21
CA VAL A 254 14.46 5.92 -16.45
C VAL A 254 15.74 6.58 -16.93
N PRO A 255 16.60 5.88 -17.69
CA PRO A 255 17.78 6.45 -18.29
C PRO A 255 17.43 7.65 -19.16
N PRO A 256 18.32 8.66 -19.27
CA PRO A 256 18.10 9.76 -20.19
C PRO A 256 17.94 9.23 -21.63
N PRO A 257 17.09 9.87 -22.45
CA PRO A 257 16.96 9.49 -23.84
C PRO A 257 18.33 9.57 -24.51
N LYS A 258 18.71 8.53 -25.27
CA LYS A 258 19.92 8.60 -26.09
C LYS A 258 19.74 9.78 -27.05
N THR A 259 20.59 10.80 -26.91
CA THR A 259 20.74 11.82 -27.94
C THR A 259 21.02 11.08 -29.24
N GLN A 260 20.08 11.12 -30.18
CA GLN A 260 20.40 10.74 -31.54
C GLN A 260 21.45 11.75 -31.99
N ASP A 261 22.63 11.27 -32.37
CA ASP A 261 23.53 12.07 -33.19
C ASP A 261 22.70 12.51 -34.40
N VAL A 262 22.39 13.79 -34.44
CA VAL A 262 21.85 14.44 -35.62
C VAL A 262 23.04 14.49 -36.56
N ASP A 263 23.18 13.45 -37.39
CA ASP A 263 24.14 13.42 -38.47
C ASP A 263 23.96 14.68 -39.32
N ALA A 264 25.05 15.44 -39.42
CA ALA A 264 25.28 16.52 -40.37
C ALA A 264 25.90 15.95 -41.65
#